data_AF-A0A2H0UK31-F1
#
_entry.id   AF-A0A2H0UK31-F1
#
_cell.length_a   1.000
_cell.length_b   1.000
_cell.length_c   1.000
_cell.angle_alpha   90.00
_cell.angle_beta   90.00
_cell.angle_gamma   90.00
#
_symmetry.space_group_name_H-M   'P 1'
#
loop_
_entity.id
_entity.type
_entity.pdbx_description
1 polymer ?
#
loop_
_entity_poly.entity_id
_entity_poly.type
_entity_poly.pdbx_seq_one_letter_code
_entity_poly.pdbx_strand_id
1 'polypeptide(L)'
;MSDQAAPLVVTLTAEHGQKWDAEKKRGAIGTYRPAGSGRRSPFHLVFMPDGVEPGQQVRLTLREIKPDSAGHMMYRGSPAPVAYAEKWRDNGDGTASRVTISTNWLLQESEEGVLETRPLATREWDPPSVRHDLKVVWGVDQVSSFVERVATKIYTQQAEKVTAGQMVWVNTGTREEQGAPEQLPVLQVKVGYGDFGGHKLELVWSDAWTLTADCYFAVNTEYTRENTSYGKLPKWVQAQLLNQYPTCGSCGTVRYNKEETSWCATCRPYRETEQWIVASLTPKRKLELSVEAAKLLGAGSALEGELGVAILKATLDHIGDSWRRDDFVQRWTGYGWYYFCDDAVYGSKLSPAALQILQFLPHASGDGMVEMVAWLSGGHKQNFSDYYAAAQVRGERVQLPVGLQNVVENLAAGRTGLAERLRGGEPDRLLALQEYRGLGDNIDRDSREFREVGNLLVDGDQDYAKALRRIRGLPSRRPAVIAAPAPQQGRAAAWEEPDVPRHQEMPAALDPWQQQLAALKAKLDKDKPS
;
A
#
# COMPACT_ATOMS: atom_id res chain seq x y z
N MET A 1 19.69 -53.60 -68.14
CA MET A 1 18.71 -54.37 -67.34
C MET A 1 17.51 -53.45 -67.14
N SER A 2 16.28 -53.96 -67.16
CA SER A 2 15.11 -53.11 -66.88
C SER A 2 15.00 -52.86 -65.38
N ASP A 3 14.77 -51.60 -65.00
CA ASP A 3 14.48 -51.24 -63.61
C ASP A 3 13.13 -51.82 -63.20
N GLN A 4 13.16 -53.00 -62.57
CA GLN A 4 12.01 -53.53 -61.85
C GLN A 4 11.81 -52.67 -60.61
N ALA A 5 10.91 -51.69 -60.71
CA ALA A 5 10.49 -50.88 -59.58
C ALA A 5 10.17 -51.78 -58.37
N ALA A 6 10.70 -51.42 -57.20
CA ALA A 6 10.59 -52.24 -56.01
C ALA A 6 9.11 -52.57 -55.71
N PRO A 7 8.79 -53.83 -55.33
CA PRO A 7 7.41 -54.25 -55.13
C PRO A 7 6.73 -53.39 -54.07
N LEU A 8 5.58 -52.80 -54.42
CA LEU A 8 4.83 -51.90 -53.56
C LEU A 8 4.24 -52.66 -52.37
N VAL A 9 4.90 -52.59 -51.21
CA VAL A 9 4.43 -53.20 -49.96
C VAL A 9 3.68 -52.15 -49.13
N VAL A 10 2.49 -52.52 -48.67
CA VAL A 10 1.60 -51.67 -47.86
C VAL A 10 1.05 -52.43 -46.66
N THR A 11 0.66 -51.72 -45.60
CA THR A 11 -0.19 -52.28 -44.53
C THR A 11 -1.61 -51.76 -44.72
N LEU A 12 -2.60 -52.65 -44.72
CA LEU A 12 -4.01 -52.32 -44.89
C LEU A 12 -4.88 -53.06 -43.88
N THR A 13 -5.97 -52.44 -43.44
CA THR A 13 -7.08 -53.13 -42.78
C THR A 13 -7.96 -53.78 -43.85
N ALA A 14 -8.37 -55.02 -43.63
CA ALA A 14 -9.33 -55.71 -44.48
C ALA A 14 -10.76 -55.24 -44.22
N GLU A 15 -11.54 -55.17 -45.29
CA GLU A 15 -12.92 -54.67 -45.34
C GLU A 15 -13.83 -55.73 -45.98
N HIS A 16 -15.11 -55.71 -45.64
CA HIS A 16 -16.08 -56.70 -46.10
C HIS A 16 -16.47 -56.47 -47.57
N GLY A 17 -15.89 -57.26 -48.47
CA GLY A 17 -16.20 -57.20 -49.90
C GLY A 17 -17.61 -57.68 -50.25
N GLN A 18 -18.16 -57.22 -51.38
CA GLN A 18 -19.45 -57.70 -51.92
C GLN A 18 -19.47 -59.19 -52.27
N LYS A 19 -18.29 -59.85 -52.30
CA LYS A 19 -18.11 -61.28 -52.58
C LYS A 19 -17.43 -62.00 -51.41
N TRP A 20 -17.60 -61.50 -50.19
CA TRP A 20 -17.11 -62.16 -48.99
C TRP A 20 -17.87 -63.47 -48.75
N ASP A 21 -17.10 -64.55 -48.62
CA ASP A 21 -17.55 -65.89 -48.24
C ASP A 21 -16.90 -66.21 -46.89
N ALA A 22 -17.71 -66.20 -45.83
CA ALA A 22 -17.22 -66.35 -44.45
C ALA A 22 -16.73 -67.77 -44.14
N GLU A 23 -17.31 -68.80 -44.75
CA GLU A 23 -16.88 -70.19 -44.57
C GLU A 23 -15.51 -70.42 -45.21
N LYS A 24 -15.30 -69.85 -46.40
CA LYS A 24 -14.07 -70.02 -47.19
C LYS A 24 -13.04 -68.92 -46.94
N LYS A 25 -13.34 -67.98 -46.03
CA LYS A 25 -12.56 -66.79 -45.68
C LYS A 25 -12.02 -66.04 -46.90
N ARG A 26 -12.90 -65.79 -47.87
CA ARG A 26 -12.52 -65.40 -49.23
C ARG A 26 -13.27 -64.17 -49.72
N GLY A 27 -12.59 -63.29 -50.47
CA GLY A 27 -13.23 -62.14 -51.12
C GLY A 27 -13.26 -60.86 -50.27
N ALA A 28 -12.43 -60.78 -49.23
CA ALA A 28 -12.17 -59.53 -48.52
C ALA A 28 -11.47 -58.52 -49.45
N ILE A 29 -11.66 -57.24 -49.16
CA ILE A 29 -11.07 -56.12 -49.90
C ILE A 29 -10.34 -55.18 -48.93
N GLY A 30 -9.78 -54.08 -49.41
CA GLY A 30 -9.31 -52.98 -48.58
C GLY A 30 -8.93 -51.76 -49.41
N THR A 31 -8.84 -50.62 -48.74
CA THR A 31 -8.74 -49.30 -49.37
C THR A 31 -7.30 -48.76 -49.33
N TYR A 32 -6.59 -48.79 -50.47
CA TYR A 32 -5.26 -48.17 -50.60
C TYR A 32 -5.36 -46.72 -51.08
N ARG A 33 -4.48 -45.85 -50.59
CA ARG A 33 -4.25 -44.49 -51.12
C ARG A 33 -2.73 -44.26 -51.21
N PRO A 34 -2.19 -43.81 -52.36
CA PRO A 34 -0.76 -43.54 -52.49
C PRO A 34 -0.28 -42.46 -51.51
N ALA A 35 0.93 -42.63 -50.97
CA ALA A 35 1.57 -41.59 -50.16
C ALA A 35 1.72 -40.28 -50.95
N GLY A 36 1.46 -39.14 -50.32
CA GLY A 36 1.43 -37.83 -50.98
C GLY A 36 0.14 -37.53 -51.76
N SER A 37 -0.74 -38.52 -51.99
CA SER A 37 -2.09 -38.26 -52.50
C SER A 37 -2.94 -37.55 -51.44
N GLY A 38 -3.63 -36.47 -51.83
CA GLY A 38 -4.37 -35.62 -50.89
C GLY A 38 -5.65 -36.28 -50.37
N ARG A 39 -6.28 -35.71 -49.33
CA ARG A 39 -7.56 -36.24 -48.78
C ARG A 39 -8.67 -36.41 -49.84
N ARG A 40 -8.63 -35.63 -50.93
CA ARG A 40 -9.55 -35.67 -52.08
C ARG A 40 -9.15 -36.65 -53.20
N SER A 41 -7.96 -37.22 -53.17
CA SER A 41 -7.53 -38.19 -54.18
C SER A 41 -8.40 -39.45 -54.11
N PRO A 42 -8.70 -40.08 -55.27
CA PRO A 42 -9.45 -41.33 -55.29
C PRO A 42 -8.72 -42.43 -54.52
N PHE A 43 -9.48 -43.37 -53.98
CA PHE A 43 -8.93 -44.56 -53.36
C PHE A 43 -8.86 -45.71 -54.37
N HIS A 44 -7.95 -46.65 -54.11
CA HIS A 44 -7.71 -47.83 -54.92
C HIS A 44 -8.20 -49.07 -54.20
N LEU A 45 -8.95 -49.91 -54.91
CA LEU A 45 -9.49 -51.16 -54.38
C LEU A 45 -8.39 -52.23 -54.40
N VAL A 46 -8.10 -52.81 -53.23
CA VAL A 46 -7.20 -53.95 -53.10
C VAL A 46 -8.02 -55.21 -52.83
N PHE A 47 -7.85 -56.24 -53.65
CA PHE A 47 -8.37 -57.58 -53.35
C PHE A 47 -7.40 -58.32 -52.42
N MET A 48 -7.89 -58.76 -51.28
CA MET A 48 -7.10 -59.48 -50.27
C MET A 48 -6.80 -60.92 -50.71
N PRO A 49 -5.70 -61.54 -50.25
CA PRO A 49 -5.49 -62.97 -50.41
C PRO A 49 -6.52 -63.78 -49.60
N ASP A 50 -6.79 -65.01 -50.04
CA ASP A 50 -7.69 -65.94 -49.35
C ASP A 50 -7.16 -66.26 -47.93
N GLY A 51 -8.05 -66.28 -46.93
CA GLY A 51 -7.73 -66.48 -45.52
C GLY A 51 -7.71 -65.22 -44.64
N VAL A 52 -7.76 -64.01 -45.23
CA VAL A 52 -7.82 -62.73 -44.49
C VAL A 52 -9.25 -62.39 -44.10
N GLU A 53 -9.47 -62.03 -42.83
CA GLU A 53 -10.81 -61.69 -42.30
C GLU A 53 -11.05 -60.17 -42.25
N PRO A 54 -12.27 -59.67 -42.53
CA PRO A 54 -12.62 -58.26 -42.34
C PRO A 54 -12.30 -57.76 -40.92
N GLY A 55 -11.67 -56.59 -40.83
CA GLY A 55 -11.14 -56.00 -39.60
C GLY A 55 -9.67 -56.35 -39.30
N GLN A 56 -9.13 -57.41 -39.90
CA GLN A 56 -7.72 -57.79 -39.73
C GLN A 56 -6.78 -56.80 -40.45
N GLN A 57 -5.66 -56.42 -39.83
CA GLN A 57 -4.59 -55.68 -40.51
C GLN A 57 -3.55 -56.64 -41.08
N VAL A 58 -3.14 -56.42 -42.33
CA VAL A 58 -2.19 -57.27 -43.06
C VAL A 58 -1.20 -56.45 -43.88
N ARG A 59 0.03 -56.97 -44.05
CA ARG A 59 1.04 -56.44 -44.97
C ARG A 59 0.96 -57.17 -46.30
N LEU A 60 0.84 -56.42 -47.39
CA LEU A 60 0.63 -56.97 -48.73
C LEU A 60 1.58 -56.34 -49.75
N THR A 61 2.12 -57.18 -50.63
CA THR A 61 2.66 -56.71 -51.91
C THR A 61 1.50 -56.48 -52.87
N LEU A 62 1.39 -55.27 -53.42
CA LEU A 62 0.38 -54.91 -54.39
C LEU A 62 0.86 -55.17 -55.82
N ARG A 63 0.00 -55.83 -56.62
CA ARG A 63 0.16 -55.96 -58.08
C ARG A 63 -1.05 -55.37 -58.80
N GLU A 64 -0.83 -54.48 -59.75
CA GLU A 64 -1.89 -53.88 -60.56
C GLU A 64 -2.64 -54.93 -61.40
N ILE A 65 -3.95 -54.76 -61.53
CA ILE A 65 -4.83 -55.60 -62.34
C ILE A 65 -5.35 -54.80 -63.55
N LYS A 66 -6.14 -53.76 -63.26
CA LYS A 66 -6.77 -52.82 -64.20
C LYS A 66 -7.54 -51.75 -63.40
N PRO A 67 -7.92 -50.61 -64.00
CA PRO A 67 -8.90 -49.70 -63.39
C PRO A 67 -10.31 -50.30 -63.26
N ASP A 68 -11.08 -49.78 -62.31
CA ASP A 68 -12.53 -49.97 -62.16
C ASP A 68 -13.33 -49.09 -63.14
N SER A 69 -14.66 -49.10 -63.05
CA SER A 69 -15.56 -48.29 -63.89
C SER A 69 -15.54 -46.79 -63.59
N ALA A 70 -14.90 -46.36 -62.51
CA ALA A 70 -14.66 -44.95 -62.17
C ALA A 70 -13.21 -44.51 -62.50
N GLY A 71 -12.39 -45.40 -63.06
CA GLY A 71 -10.99 -45.14 -63.42
C GLY A 71 -10.00 -45.37 -62.27
N HIS A 72 -10.45 -45.84 -61.11
CA HIS A 72 -9.55 -46.12 -59.97
C HIS A 72 -8.79 -47.43 -60.20
N MET A 73 -7.46 -47.41 -60.07
CA MET A 73 -6.67 -48.65 -60.19
C MET A 73 -7.11 -49.69 -59.15
N MET A 74 -7.30 -50.94 -59.59
CA MET A 74 -7.50 -52.09 -58.71
C MET A 74 -6.22 -52.93 -58.62
N TYR A 75 -5.87 -53.32 -57.39
CA TYR A 75 -4.69 -54.13 -57.08
C TYR A 75 -5.11 -55.51 -56.56
N ARG A 76 -4.28 -56.53 -56.83
CA ARG A 76 -4.30 -57.78 -56.09
C ARG A 76 -3.22 -57.73 -55.03
N GLY A 77 -3.60 -57.90 -53.78
CA GLY A 77 -2.67 -58.16 -52.69
C GLY A 77 -2.19 -59.61 -52.73
N SER A 78 -0.89 -59.82 -52.62
CA SER A 78 -0.31 -61.09 -52.17
C SER A 78 0.36 -60.88 -50.81
N PRO A 79 0.51 -61.91 -49.96
CA PRO A 79 1.31 -61.84 -48.74
C PRO A 79 2.64 -61.11 -48.98
N ALA A 80 2.92 -60.08 -48.18
CA ALA A 80 4.21 -59.40 -48.24
C ALA A 80 5.34 -60.33 -47.77
N PRO A 81 6.58 -60.14 -48.27
CA PRO A 81 7.73 -60.78 -47.63
C PRO A 81 7.84 -60.35 -46.16
N VAL A 82 8.39 -61.25 -45.35
CA VAL A 82 8.76 -60.98 -43.95
C VAL A 82 9.64 -59.72 -43.93
N ALA A 83 9.24 -58.71 -43.14
CA ALA A 83 10.11 -57.60 -42.84
C ALA A 83 10.99 -57.98 -41.66
N TYR A 84 12.26 -57.61 -41.69
CA TYR A 84 13.16 -57.73 -40.56
C TYR A 84 13.49 -56.33 -40.06
N ALA A 85 13.40 -56.12 -38.76
CA ALA A 85 13.72 -54.85 -38.10
C ALA A 85 14.56 -55.11 -36.86
N GLU A 86 15.67 -54.38 -36.72
CA GLU A 86 16.42 -54.34 -35.48
C GLU A 86 15.65 -53.53 -34.44
N LYS A 87 15.36 -54.13 -33.29
CA LYS A 87 14.81 -53.44 -32.11
C LYS A 87 15.70 -53.69 -30.91
N TRP A 88 15.75 -52.74 -29.98
CA TRP A 88 16.29 -53.00 -28.65
C TRP A 88 15.21 -53.60 -27.76
N ARG A 89 15.60 -54.55 -26.91
CA ARG A 89 14.78 -55.23 -25.90
C ARG A 89 15.47 -55.08 -24.55
N ASP A 90 14.73 -54.66 -23.54
CA ASP A 90 15.19 -54.68 -22.14
C ASP A 90 15.21 -56.15 -21.67
N ASN A 91 16.31 -56.60 -21.05
CA ASN A 91 16.37 -57.95 -20.48
C ASN A 91 15.94 -57.99 -19.01
N GLY A 92 15.73 -56.83 -18.36
CA GLY A 92 15.31 -56.72 -16.95
C GLY A 92 16.41 -56.94 -15.91
N ASP A 93 17.64 -57.27 -16.33
CA ASP A 93 18.82 -57.52 -15.50
C ASP A 93 19.83 -56.35 -15.49
N GLY A 94 19.47 -55.22 -16.12
CA GLY A 94 20.35 -54.07 -16.36
C GLY A 94 21.06 -54.09 -17.71
N THR A 95 20.81 -55.11 -18.55
CA THR A 95 21.29 -55.18 -19.93
C THR A 95 20.17 -55.01 -20.94
N ALA A 96 20.53 -54.59 -22.15
CA ALA A 96 19.65 -54.56 -23.31
C ALA A 96 20.23 -55.38 -24.45
N SER A 97 19.35 -56.07 -25.17
CA SER A 97 19.68 -56.84 -26.37
C SER A 97 19.17 -56.13 -27.61
N ARG A 98 20.01 -56.00 -28.65
CA ARG A 98 19.56 -55.67 -29.99
C ARG A 98 19.15 -56.97 -30.68
N VAL A 99 17.87 -57.08 -31.00
CA VAL A 99 17.25 -58.30 -31.52
C VAL A 99 16.67 -58.07 -32.92
N THR A 100 16.78 -59.09 -33.77
CA THR A 100 16.14 -59.09 -35.08
C THR A 100 14.70 -59.56 -34.91
N ILE A 101 13.76 -58.63 -35.06
CA ILE A 101 12.33 -58.96 -35.09
C ILE A 101 11.92 -59.18 -36.54
N SER A 102 11.36 -60.36 -36.82
CA SER A 102 10.61 -60.63 -38.04
C SER A 102 9.16 -60.20 -37.85
N THR A 103 8.63 -59.41 -38.78
CA THR A 103 7.20 -59.10 -38.87
C THR A 103 6.64 -59.78 -40.11
N ASN A 104 5.81 -60.80 -39.91
CA ASN A 104 5.20 -61.54 -41.00
C ASN A 104 4.10 -60.72 -41.71
N TRP A 105 3.44 -61.32 -42.70
CA TRP A 105 2.41 -60.62 -43.49
C TRP A 105 1.07 -60.42 -42.74
N LEU A 106 0.88 -61.08 -41.60
CA LEU A 106 -0.25 -60.93 -40.68
C LEU A 106 0.07 -60.00 -39.49
N LEU A 107 1.16 -59.21 -39.58
CA LEU A 107 1.69 -58.34 -38.52
C LEU A 107 2.07 -59.06 -37.21
N GLN A 108 2.20 -60.38 -37.23
CA GLN A 108 2.73 -61.12 -36.09
C GLN A 108 4.25 -60.90 -36.03
N GLU A 109 4.75 -60.55 -34.85
CA GLU A 109 6.18 -60.36 -34.59
C GLU A 109 6.79 -61.59 -33.92
N SER A 110 7.96 -61.99 -34.39
CA SER A 110 8.77 -63.09 -33.83
C SER A 110 10.23 -62.65 -33.71
N GLU A 111 10.95 -63.16 -32.70
CA GLU A 111 12.38 -62.89 -32.52
C GLU A 111 13.19 -63.97 -33.24
N GLU A 112 13.95 -63.59 -34.26
CA GLU A 112 14.79 -64.50 -35.06
C GLU A 112 16.18 -64.73 -34.41
N GLY A 113 16.61 -63.80 -33.56
CA GLY A 113 17.88 -63.90 -32.84
C GLY A 113 18.36 -62.58 -32.24
N VAL A 114 19.38 -62.70 -31.39
CA VAL A 114 20.07 -61.59 -30.75
C VAL A 114 21.34 -61.25 -31.54
N LEU A 115 21.48 -59.99 -31.97
CA LEU A 115 22.66 -59.48 -32.68
C LEU A 115 23.75 -59.00 -31.71
N GLU A 116 23.35 -58.43 -30.59
CA GLU A 116 24.22 -57.80 -29.60
C GLU A 116 23.50 -57.76 -28.24
N THR A 117 24.24 -57.94 -27.15
CA THR A 117 23.75 -57.66 -25.78
C THR A 117 24.80 -56.84 -25.05
N ARG A 118 24.39 -55.76 -24.39
CA ARG A 118 25.28 -54.91 -23.60
C ARG A 118 24.58 -54.33 -22.36
N PRO A 119 25.34 -53.94 -21.31
CA PRO A 119 24.79 -53.16 -20.21
C PRO A 119 24.13 -51.86 -20.71
N LEU A 120 23.07 -51.43 -20.03
CA LEU A 120 22.53 -50.08 -20.17
C LEU A 120 23.54 -49.09 -19.57
N ALA A 121 23.95 -48.08 -20.35
CA ALA A 121 24.93 -47.10 -19.89
C ALA A 121 24.29 -46.04 -19.00
N THR A 122 25.08 -45.50 -18.07
CA THR A 122 24.77 -44.30 -17.30
C THR A 122 25.76 -43.19 -17.63
N ARG A 123 25.30 -41.93 -17.60
CA ARG A 123 26.15 -40.75 -17.78
C ARG A 123 25.64 -39.58 -16.95
N GLU A 124 26.53 -38.67 -16.59
CA GLU A 124 26.13 -37.32 -16.20
C GLU A 124 26.09 -36.44 -17.47
N TRP A 125 25.17 -35.49 -17.53
CA TRP A 125 25.07 -34.53 -18.63
C TRP A 125 26.12 -33.42 -18.47
N ASP A 126 26.91 -33.20 -19.52
CA ASP A 126 27.98 -32.21 -19.58
C ASP A 126 27.76 -31.30 -20.83
N PRO A 127 27.84 -29.95 -20.71
CA PRO A 127 28.11 -29.18 -19.49
C PRO A 127 26.95 -29.25 -18.48
N PRO A 128 27.24 -29.21 -17.16
CA PRO A 128 26.21 -29.09 -16.13
C PRO A 128 25.49 -27.74 -16.23
N SER A 129 24.21 -27.72 -15.87
CA SER A 129 23.49 -26.45 -15.69
C SER A 129 23.92 -25.78 -14.38
N VAL A 130 23.91 -24.45 -14.34
CA VAL A 130 24.29 -23.67 -13.15
C VAL A 130 23.08 -22.90 -12.64
N ARG A 131 22.73 -23.10 -11.36
CA ARG A 131 21.80 -22.26 -10.61
C ARG A 131 22.62 -21.25 -9.80
N HIS A 132 22.19 -19.99 -9.80
CA HIS A 132 22.77 -18.97 -8.93
C HIS A 132 21.77 -18.64 -7.82
N ASP A 133 22.10 -19.08 -6.61
CA ASP A 133 21.34 -18.79 -5.41
C ASP A 133 21.88 -17.45 -4.84
N LEU A 134 21.04 -16.42 -4.78
CA LEU A 134 21.42 -15.02 -4.48
C LEU A 134 20.77 -14.52 -3.19
N LYS A 135 21.57 -13.99 -2.27
CA LYS A 135 21.11 -13.50 -0.95
C LYS A 135 21.73 -12.14 -0.63
N VAL A 136 20.91 -11.15 -0.28
CA VAL A 136 21.41 -9.85 0.18
C VAL A 136 21.92 -9.98 1.62
N VAL A 137 23.07 -9.39 1.90
CA VAL A 137 23.65 -9.23 3.24
C VAL A 137 23.82 -7.74 3.50
N TRP A 138 22.98 -7.22 4.40
CA TRP A 138 22.89 -5.80 4.69
C TRP A 138 23.98 -5.33 5.66
N GLY A 139 24.78 -4.36 5.21
CA GLY A 139 25.77 -3.66 6.03
C GLY A 139 25.20 -2.44 6.75
N VAL A 140 26.08 -1.77 7.52
CA VAL A 140 25.75 -0.50 8.22
C VAL A 140 25.53 0.66 7.25
N ASP A 141 26.10 0.56 6.05
CA ASP A 141 25.99 1.48 4.92
C ASP A 141 25.95 0.68 3.60
N GLN A 142 25.92 1.37 2.46
CA GLN A 142 25.95 0.73 1.15
C GLN A 142 27.28 0.00 0.87
N VAL A 143 28.41 0.56 1.31
CA VAL A 143 29.77 0.04 0.99
C VAL A 143 30.03 -1.30 1.69
N SER A 144 29.47 -1.47 2.88
CA SER A 144 29.49 -2.71 3.67
C SER A 144 28.35 -3.68 3.32
N SER A 145 27.46 -3.34 2.39
CA SER A 145 26.39 -4.21 1.92
C SER A 145 26.82 -5.00 0.67
N PHE A 146 26.55 -6.30 0.65
CA PHE A 146 26.91 -7.19 -0.46
C PHE A 146 25.80 -8.20 -0.77
N VAL A 147 25.85 -8.79 -1.96
CA VAL A 147 25.08 -9.96 -2.34
C VAL A 147 25.99 -11.18 -2.29
N GLU A 148 25.62 -12.14 -1.47
CA GLU A 148 26.21 -13.47 -1.42
C GLU A 148 25.64 -14.28 -2.60
N ARG A 149 26.49 -14.58 -3.58
CA ARG A 149 26.18 -15.41 -4.76
C ARG A 149 26.77 -16.80 -4.55
N VAL A 150 25.93 -17.83 -4.55
CA VAL A 150 26.35 -19.23 -4.54
C VAL A 150 26.03 -19.85 -5.90
N ALA A 151 27.05 -20.33 -6.59
CA ALA A 151 26.89 -21.03 -7.86
C ALA A 151 26.76 -22.53 -7.60
N THR A 152 25.55 -23.07 -7.76
CA THR A 152 25.25 -24.50 -7.60
C THR A 152 25.23 -25.16 -8.98
N LYS A 153 26.19 -26.04 -9.26
CA LYS A 153 26.18 -26.85 -10.49
C LYS A 153 25.21 -28.01 -10.32
N ILE A 154 24.39 -28.27 -11.32
CA ILE A 154 23.40 -29.34 -11.35
C ILE A 154 23.78 -30.30 -12.48
N TYR A 155 24.31 -31.46 -12.10
CA TYR A 155 24.64 -32.55 -13.00
C TYR A 155 23.39 -33.43 -13.17
N THR A 156 22.76 -33.38 -14.34
CA THR A 156 21.61 -34.27 -14.66
C THR A 156 22.14 -35.67 -14.92
N GLN A 157 21.73 -36.63 -14.11
CA GLN A 157 22.09 -38.04 -14.30
C GLN A 157 21.10 -38.70 -15.25
N GLN A 158 21.63 -39.41 -16.25
CA GLN A 158 20.86 -40.12 -17.26
C GLN A 158 21.26 -41.58 -17.32
N ALA A 159 20.28 -42.45 -17.53
CA ALA A 159 20.48 -43.85 -17.90
C ALA A 159 19.88 -44.11 -19.28
N GLU A 160 20.46 -45.04 -20.02
CA GLU A 160 19.78 -45.64 -21.16
C GLU A 160 18.60 -46.49 -20.68
N LYS A 161 17.51 -46.44 -21.43
CA LYS A 161 16.33 -47.29 -21.24
C LYS A 161 15.74 -47.66 -22.60
N VAL A 162 15.25 -48.89 -22.72
CA VAL A 162 14.50 -49.31 -23.91
C VAL A 162 13.06 -48.80 -23.83
N THR A 163 12.63 -48.06 -24.84
CA THR A 163 11.26 -47.54 -24.99
C THR A 163 10.81 -47.76 -26.44
N ALA A 164 9.66 -48.42 -26.65
CA ALA A 164 9.10 -48.70 -27.97
C ALA A 164 10.08 -49.36 -28.99
N GLY A 165 11.01 -50.21 -28.51
CA GLY A 165 12.01 -50.87 -29.34
C GLY A 165 13.25 -50.01 -29.68
N GLN A 166 13.34 -48.79 -29.15
CA GLN A 166 14.49 -47.90 -29.29
C GLN A 166 15.17 -47.68 -27.94
N MET A 167 16.48 -47.41 -27.96
CA MET A 167 17.24 -47.07 -26.76
C MET A 167 17.31 -45.55 -26.62
N VAL A 168 16.81 -45.03 -25.50
CA VAL A 168 16.68 -43.60 -25.22
C VAL A 168 17.32 -43.26 -23.89
N TRP A 169 17.88 -42.06 -23.77
CA TRP A 169 18.40 -41.54 -22.51
C TRP A 169 17.25 -40.94 -21.70
N VAL A 170 17.05 -41.42 -20.47
CA VAL A 170 16.06 -40.91 -19.51
C VAL A 170 16.77 -40.32 -18.31
N ASN A 171 16.29 -39.17 -17.82
CA ASN A 171 16.80 -38.56 -16.60
C ASN A 171 16.40 -39.43 -15.40
N THR A 172 17.39 -39.87 -14.61
CA THR A 172 17.20 -40.72 -13.42
C THR A 172 17.38 -39.97 -12.11
N GLY A 173 18.07 -38.82 -12.13
CA GLY A 173 18.28 -37.98 -10.95
C GLY A 173 19.08 -36.72 -11.27
N THR A 174 19.39 -35.95 -10.23
CA THR A 174 20.28 -34.77 -10.29
C THR A 174 21.25 -34.79 -9.12
N ARG A 175 22.51 -34.46 -9.40
CA ARG A 175 23.57 -34.31 -8.40
C ARG A 175 23.96 -32.82 -8.34
N GLU A 176 23.77 -32.19 -7.18
CA GLU A 176 24.14 -30.78 -6.98
C GLU A 176 25.55 -30.68 -6.36
N GLU A 177 26.42 -29.88 -6.97
CA GLU A 177 27.69 -29.42 -6.38
C GLU A 177 27.56 -27.93 -6.03
N GLN A 178 27.52 -27.61 -4.75
CA GLN A 178 27.50 -26.23 -4.28
C GLN A 178 28.91 -25.62 -4.33
N GLY A 179 29.08 -24.54 -5.09
CA GLY A 179 30.32 -23.78 -5.14
C GLY A 179 30.56 -22.96 -3.86
N ALA A 180 31.77 -22.40 -3.73
CA ALA A 180 32.07 -21.46 -2.66
C ALA A 180 31.22 -20.17 -2.81
N PRO A 181 30.79 -19.53 -1.70
CA PRO A 181 30.08 -18.26 -1.75
C PRO A 181 30.98 -17.13 -2.24
N GLU A 182 30.49 -16.36 -3.20
CA GLU A 182 31.12 -15.18 -3.77
C GLU A 182 30.42 -13.93 -3.21
N GLN A 183 31.18 -12.91 -2.80
CA GLN A 183 30.62 -11.66 -2.26
C GLN A 183 30.71 -10.54 -3.30
N LEU A 184 29.55 -10.02 -3.71
CA LEU A 184 29.43 -9.00 -4.76
C LEU A 184 28.91 -7.69 -4.14
N PRO A 185 29.64 -6.56 -4.21
CA PRO A 185 29.23 -5.32 -3.53
C PRO A 185 27.93 -4.75 -4.11
N VAL A 186 27.07 -4.19 -3.24
CA VAL A 186 25.82 -3.54 -3.67
C VAL A 186 26.12 -2.18 -4.29
N LEU A 187 25.95 -2.08 -5.61
CA LEU A 187 26.23 -0.89 -6.41
C LEU A 187 25.07 0.12 -6.40
N GLN A 188 23.82 -0.37 -6.25
CA GLN A 188 22.64 0.46 -6.07
C GLN A 188 21.51 -0.34 -5.40
N VAL A 189 20.70 0.31 -4.56
CA VAL A 189 19.39 -0.21 -4.14
C VAL A 189 18.30 0.65 -4.77
N LYS A 190 17.27 0.01 -5.34
CA LYS A 190 16.00 0.65 -5.69
C LYS A 190 14.90 -0.11 -4.98
N VAL A 191 14.15 0.56 -4.12
CA VAL A 191 12.98 -0.05 -3.48
C VAL A 191 11.77 0.24 -4.37
N GLY A 192 11.23 -0.82 -4.97
CA GLY A 192 10.04 -0.81 -5.79
C GLY A 192 8.76 -0.98 -4.97
N TYR A 193 7.68 -0.42 -5.49
CA TYR A 193 6.32 -0.66 -4.99
C TYR A 193 5.84 -2.03 -5.49
N GLY A 194 5.55 -2.95 -4.56
CA GLY A 194 4.80 -4.17 -4.90
C GLY A 194 3.33 -3.83 -5.17
N ASP A 195 2.87 -4.01 -6.40
CA ASP A 195 1.49 -3.91 -6.88
C ASP A 195 0.58 -2.88 -6.17
N PHE A 196 1.01 -1.61 -6.11
CA PHE A 196 0.17 -0.48 -5.69
C PHE A 196 -0.87 -0.13 -6.78
N GLY A 197 -1.85 -1.02 -6.94
CA GLY A 197 -2.97 -0.86 -7.86
C GLY A 197 -3.89 0.29 -7.47
N GLY A 198 -3.82 1.41 -8.20
CA GLY A 198 -4.89 2.41 -8.31
C GLY A 198 -5.03 3.45 -7.20
N HIS A 199 -4.51 3.23 -5.98
CA HIS A 199 -4.72 4.16 -4.87
C HIS A 199 -3.65 5.25 -4.77
N LYS A 200 -4.07 6.50 -5.05
CA LYS A 200 -3.24 7.69 -4.85
C LYS A 200 -3.06 7.98 -3.36
N LEU A 201 -1.82 8.30 -2.99
CA LEU A 201 -1.42 9.35 -2.05
C LEU A 201 -1.30 9.13 -0.53
N GLU A 202 -1.58 7.96 0.06
CA GLU A 202 -1.39 7.78 1.52
C GLU A 202 -0.32 6.75 1.90
N LEU A 203 0.94 7.11 1.62
CA LEU A 203 2.13 6.41 2.12
C LEU A 203 2.53 6.95 3.50
N VAL A 204 2.13 6.24 4.56
CA VAL A 204 2.64 6.41 5.94
C VAL A 204 3.48 5.17 6.27
N TRP A 205 4.80 5.27 6.10
CA TRP A 205 5.71 4.13 6.30
C TRP A 205 5.54 3.49 7.69
N SER A 206 5.22 2.19 7.69
CA SER A 206 5.11 1.38 8.91
C SER A 206 6.10 0.22 8.82
N ASP A 207 6.73 -0.14 9.95
CA ASP A 207 7.77 -1.18 10.02
C ASP A 207 7.32 -2.55 9.51
N ALA A 208 6.00 -2.81 9.54
CA ALA A 208 5.36 -4.03 9.06
C ALA A 208 5.08 -4.05 7.55
N TRP A 209 5.27 -2.94 6.81
CA TRP A 209 5.01 -2.88 5.38
C TRP A 209 6.05 -3.67 4.58
N THR A 210 5.61 -4.72 3.88
CA THR A 210 6.43 -5.46 2.92
C THR A 210 6.74 -4.60 1.70
N LEU A 211 8.02 -4.45 1.37
CA LEU A 211 8.55 -3.72 0.23
C LEU A 211 9.45 -4.64 -0.59
N THR A 212 9.63 -4.30 -1.87
CA THR A 212 10.46 -5.06 -2.81
C THR A 212 11.74 -4.29 -3.09
N ALA A 213 12.88 -4.75 -2.57
CA ALA A 213 14.19 -4.14 -2.77
C ALA A 213 14.92 -4.83 -3.94
N ASP A 214 15.02 -4.13 -5.07
CA ASP A 214 15.88 -4.51 -6.20
C ASP A 214 17.30 -4.01 -5.92
N CYS A 215 18.20 -4.94 -5.59
CA CYS A 215 19.58 -4.69 -5.19
C CYS A 215 20.52 -5.06 -6.33
N TYR A 216 21.17 -4.06 -6.93
CA TYR A 216 22.08 -4.18 -8.06
C TYR A 216 23.51 -4.42 -7.59
N PHE A 217 24.23 -5.33 -8.24
CA PHE A 217 25.57 -5.77 -7.84
C PHE A 217 26.42 -6.18 -9.06
N ALA A 218 27.75 -6.20 -8.90
CA ALA A 218 28.77 -6.57 -9.91
C ALA A 218 28.78 -5.76 -11.22
N VAL A 219 27.66 -5.75 -11.97
CA VAL A 219 27.40 -4.93 -13.15
C VAL A 219 26.00 -4.34 -12.97
N ASN A 220 25.79 -3.03 -13.21
CA ASN A 220 24.53 -2.31 -12.93
C ASN A 220 23.27 -2.82 -13.69
N THR A 221 23.38 -3.91 -14.46
CA THR A 221 22.29 -4.65 -15.11
C THR A 221 21.86 -5.90 -14.33
N GLU A 222 22.74 -6.51 -13.52
CA GLU A 222 22.38 -7.60 -12.61
C GLU A 222 21.75 -7.05 -11.34
N TYR A 223 20.67 -7.68 -10.88
CA TYR A 223 20.02 -7.37 -9.61
C TYR A 223 19.42 -8.63 -8.99
N THR A 224 19.31 -8.63 -7.66
CA THR A 224 18.50 -9.59 -6.91
C THR A 224 17.34 -8.85 -6.25
N ARG A 225 16.26 -9.57 -5.95
CA ARG A 225 15.02 -9.02 -5.41
C ARG A 225 14.73 -9.60 -4.04
N GLU A 226 14.83 -8.78 -3.01
CA GLU A 226 14.40 -9.14 -1.65
C GLU A 226 13.02 -8.56 -1.35
N ASN A 227 12.08 -9.39 -0.89
CA ASN A 227 10.84 -8.92 -0.28
C ASN A 227 11.01 -8.90 1.24
N THR A 228 11.10 -7.71 1.83
CA THR A 228 11.39 -7.50 3.25
C THR A 228 10.54 -6.35 3.81
N SER A 229 10.39 -6.23 5.13
CA SER A 229 9.55 -5.16 5.69
C SER A 229 10.34 -3.88 5.92
N TYR A 230 9.70 -2.71 5.84
CA TYR A 230 10.35 -1.40 5.98
C TYR A 230 11.22 -1.31 7.25
N GLY A 231 10.73 -1.82 8.38
CA GLY A 231 11.47 -1.83 9.66
C GLY A 231 12.66 -2.78 9.73
N LYS A 232 12.81 -3.68 8.74
CA LYS A 232 13.97 -4.57 8.56
C LYS A 232 15.00 -4.00 7.58
N LEU A 233 14.64 -3.00 6.77
CA LEU A 233 15.61 -2.30 5.91
C LEU A 233 16.63 -1.54 6.78
N PRO A 234 17.91 -1.48 6.38
CA PRO A 234 18.90 -0.66 7.07
C PRO A 234 18.50 0.82 7.11
N LYS A 235 18.90 1.51 8.18
CA LYS A 235 18.60 2.94 8.38
C LYS A 235 19.04 3.83 7.21
N TRP A 236 20.09 3.46 6.48
CA TRP A 236 20.54 4.20 5.30
C TRP A 236 19.58 4.04 4.10
N VAL A 237 18.99 2.85 3.89
CA VAL A 237 17.96 2.60 2.88
C VAL A 237 16.66 3.31 3.26
N GLN A 238 16.26 3.26 4.54
CA GLN A 238 15.13 4.01 5.08
C GLN A 238 15.30 5.52 4.87
N ALA A 239 16.49 6.07 5.14
CA ALA A 239 16.79 7.48 4.91
C ALA A 239 16.77 7.85 3.41
N GLN A 240 17.27 6.97 2.53
CA GLN A 240 17.20 7.17 1.08
C GLN A 240 15.74 7.21 0.59
N LEU A 241 14.88 6.31 1.09
CA LEU A 241 13.43 6.30 0.84
C LEU A 241 12.75 7.60 1.30
N LEU A 242 13.03 8.06 2.52
CA LEU A 242 12.47 9.29 3.08
C LEU A 242 12.93 10.55 2.33
N ASN A 243 14.17 10.58 1.84
CA ASN A 243 14.67 11.66 0.99
C ASN A 243 14.00 11.67 -0.40
N GLN A 244 13.71 10.50 -0.96
CA GLN A 244 13.01 10.36 -2.24
C GLN A 244 11.49 10.67 -2.13
N TYR A 245 10.89 10.37 -0.98
CA TYR A 245 9.46 10.52 -0.72
C TYR A 245 9.22 11.24 0.63
N PRO A 246 9.48 12.56 0.71
CA PRO A 246 9.43 13.32 1.96
C PRO A 246 8.02 13.38 2.56
N THR A 247 7.89 13.03 3.83
CA THR A 247 6.62 12.95 4.55
C THR A 247 6.20 14.28 5.19
N CYS A 248 4.92 14.41 5.51
CA CYS A 248 4.37 15.56 6.21
C CYS A 248 4.47 15.35 7.73
N GLY A 249 5.31 16.14 8.41
CA GLY A 249 5.47 16.09 9.87
C GLY A 249 4.22 16.41 10.72
N SER A 250 3.07 16.73 10.10
CA SER A 250 1.77 16.90 10.78
C SER A 250 0.87 15.66 10.68
N CYS A 251 1.02 14.80 9.66
CA CYS A 251 0.09 13.68 9.39
C CYS A 251 0.74 12.40 8.86
N GLY A 252 2.06 12.37 8.67
CA GLY A 252 2.80 11.24 8.10
C GLY A 252 2.73 11.12 6.56
N THR A 253 1.66 11.59 5.92
CA THR A 253 1.42 11.47 4.48
C THR A 253 2.53 12.11 3.63
N VAL A 254 2.96 11.44 2.55
CA VAL A 254 3.95 11.98 1.58
C VAL A 254 3.51 13.33 1.01
N ARG A 255 4.44 14.29 0.95
CA ARG A 255 4.26 15.61 0.33
C ARG A 255 4.35 15.51 -1.18
N TYR A 256 3.47 16.20 -1.89
CA TYR A 256 3.64 16.39 -3.33
C TYR A 256 4.70 17.46 -3.58
N ASN A 257 5.93 17.03 -3.87
CA ASN A 257 6.94 17.91 -4.45
C ASN A 257 6.69 18.04 -5.97
N LYS A 258 5.98 19.09 -6.34
CA LYS A 258 6.16 19.74 -7.64
C LYS A 258 6.66 21.15 -7.37
N GLU A 259 7.82 21.46 -7.95
CA GLU A 259 8.41 22.81 -8.14
C GLU A 259 8.12 23.83 -7.00
N GLU A 260 9.13 23.98 -6.13
CA GLU A 260 9.26 25.03 -5.08
C GLU A 260 8.19 25.07 -3.97
N THR A 261 7.06 24.37 -4.09
CA THR A 261 6.01 24.35 -3.05
C THR A 261 5.66 22.93 -2.59
N SER A 262 6.27 22.48 -1.48
CA SER A 262 5.90 21.19 -0.87
C SER A 262 4.59 21.31 -0.08
N TRP A 263 3.53 20.63 -0.51
CA TRP A 263 2.25 20.58 0.22
C TRP A 263 1.75 19.14 0.43
N CYS A 264 1.01 18.94 1.51
CA CYS A 264 0.28 17.69 1.79
C CYS A 264 -1.14 17.81 1.26
N ALA A 265 -1.60 16.82 0.50
CA ALA A 265 -2.97 16.81 -0.04
C ALA A 265 -4.05 16.76 1.06
N THR A 266 -3.79 16.03 2.15
CA THR A 266 -4.72 15.86 3.27
C THR A 266 -4.83 17.12 4.14
N CYS A 267 -3.71 17.80 4.44
CA CYS A 267 -3.71 19.01 5.29
C CYS A 267 -4.09 20.30 4.54
N ARG A 268 -3.94 20.34 3.21
CA ARG A 268 -4.16 21.57 2.42
C ARG A 268 -5.58 22.15 2.54
N PRO A 269 -6.67 21.37 2.42
CA PRO A 269 -8.03 21.88 2.54
C PRO A 269 -8.32 22.52 3.91
N TYR A 270 -7.77 21.96 4.99
CA TYR A 270 -7.91 22.52 6.34
C TYR A 270 -7.23 23.89 6.43
N ARG A 271 -5.99 24.02 5.95
CA ARG A 271 -5.25 25.30 5.97
C ARG A 271 -5.90 26.38 5.09
N GLU A 272 -6.43 26.01 3.93
CA GLU A 272 -7.19 26.93 3.06
C GLU A 272 -8.52 27.36 3.72
N THR A 273 -9.19 26.45 4.44
CA THR A 273 -10.42 26.73 5.19
C THR A 273 -10.17 27.62 6.42
N GLU A 274 -9.10 27.34 7.19
CA GLU A 274 -8.66 28.17 8.31
C GLU A 274 -8.38 29.61 7.85
N GLN A 275 -7.60 29.78 6.77
CA GLN A 275 -7.29 31.09 6.22
C GLN A 275 -8.55 31.85 5.76
N TRP A 276 -9.52 31.16 5.16
CA TRP A 276 -10.81 31.75 4.80
C TRP A 276 -11.64 32.15 6.03
N ILE A 277 -11.62 31.35 7.10
CA ILE A 277 -12.28 31.68 8.38
C ILE A 277 -11.61 32.88 9.06
N VAL A 278 -10.28 32.94 9.12
CA VAL A 278 -9.54 34.10 9.67
C VAL A 278 -9.86 35.38 8.89
N ALA A 279 -9.93 35.31 7.55
CA ALA A 279 -10.27 36.45 6.71
C ALA A 279 -11.74 36.90 6.86
N SER A 280 -12.67 35.95 6.97
CA SER A 280 -14.11 36.24 7.00
C SER A 280 -14.63 36.61 8.40
N LEU A 281 -14.10 35.98 9.45
CA LEU A 281 -14.55 36.16 10.83
C LEU A 281 -13.59 37.08 11.61
N THR A 282 -13.61 38.36 11.23
CA THR A 282 -12.79 39.41 11.85
C THR A 282 -12.91 39.44 13.38
N PRO A 283 -11.90 39.92 14.13
CA PRO A 283 -11.97 40.01 15.60
C PRO A 283 -13.18 40.80 16.12
N LYS A 284 -13.63 41.82 15.37
CA LYS A 284 -14.88 42.55 15.68
C LYS A 284 -16.09 41.62 15.58
N ARG A 285 -16.19 40.80 14.53
CA ARG A 285 -17.31 39.88 14.34
C ARG A 285 -17.30 38.72 15.34
N LYS A 286 -16.12 38.22 15.74
CA LYS A 286 -15.98 37.27 16.85
C LYS A 286 -16.55 37.84 18.16
N LEU A 287 -16.21 39.10 18.47
CA LEU A 287 -16.69 39.80 19.67
C LEU A 287 -18.19 40.08 19.63
N GLU A 288 -18.74 40.53 18.50
CA GLU A 288 -20.19 40.70 18.31
C GLU A 288 -20.97 39.41 18.63
N LEU A 289 -20.54 38.27 18.07
CA LEU A 289 -21.20 36.98 18.30
C LEU A 289 -21.08 36.51 19.76
N SER A 290 -19.95 36.78 20.41
CA SER A 290 -19.73 36.47 21.83
C SER A 290 -20.63 37.30 22.76
N VAL A 291 -20.81 38.59 22.45
CA VAL A 291 -21.70 39.49 23.21
C VAL A 291 -23.17 39.10 23.06
N GLU A 292 -23.63 38.78 21.84
CA GLU A 292 -25.01 38.29 21.64
C GLU A 292 -25.25 36.94 22.33
N ALA A 293 -24.28 36.01 22.28
CA ALA A 293 -24.36 34.76 23.02
C ALA A 293 -24.43 34.98 24.55
N ALA A 294 -23.69 35.96 25.08
CA ALA A 294 -23.75 36.34 26.49
C ALA A 294 -25.08 37.03 26.85
N LYS A 295 -25.64 37.88 25.98
CA LYS A 295 -26.96 38.51 26.19
C LYS A 295 -28.05 37.44 26.33
N LEU A 296 -28.11 36.50 25.40
CA LEU A 296 -29.10 35.42 25.40
C LEU A 296 -28.97 34.52 26.65
N LEU A 297 -27.76 34.29 27.16
CA LEU A 297 -27.54 33.56 28.41
C LEU A 297 -27.94 34.35 29.66
N GLY A 298 -27.72 35.67 29.66
CA GLY A 298 -28.10 36.56 30.77
C GLY A 298 -29.60 36.61 31.03
N ALA A 299 -30.43 36.24 30.04
CA ALA A 299 -31.89 36.19 30.12
C ALA A 299 -32.45 35.19 31.15
N GLY A 300 -31.63 34.25 31.66
CA GLY A 300 -31.97 33.33 32.76
C GLY A 300 -33.00 32.23 32.44
N SER A 301 -33.91 32.46 31.48
CA SER A 301 -34.99 31.55 31.10
C SER A 301 -34.91 31.17 29.62
N ALA A 302 -34.10 30.14 29.35
CA ALA A 302 -34.03 29.46 28.06
C ALA A 302 -34.95 28.22 28.09
N LEU A 303 -35.89 28.13 27.14
CA LEU A 303 -36.90 27.07 27.07
C LEU A 303 -36.80 26.28 25.76
N GLU A 304 -36.92 24.95 25.84
CA GLU A 304 -36.91 24.08 24.66
C GLU A 304 -38.23 24.20 23.85
N GLY A 305 -38.09 24.23 22.53
CA GLY A 305 -39.11 23.94 21.52
C GLY A 305 -40.55 24.31 21.89
N GLU A 306 -41.38 23.30 22.10
CA GLU A 306 -42.82 23.43 22.31
C GLU A 306 -43.19 24.26 23.56
N LEU A 307 -42.41 24.15 24.65
CA LEU A 307 -42.63 24.93 25.87
C LEU A 307 -42.31 26.41 25.64
N GLY A 308 -41.25 26.70 24.89
CA GLY A 308 -40.92 28.05 24.43
C GLY A 308 -42.01 28.63 23.53
N VAL A 309 -42.54 27.86 22.58
CA VAL A 309 -43.67 28.26 21.73
C VAL A 309 -44.96 28.48 22.53
N ALA A 310 -45.23 27.65 23.53
CA ALA A 310 -46.42 27.78 24.38
C ALA A 310 -46.39 29.06 25.22
N ILE A 311 -45.25 29.36 25.86
CA ILE A 311 -45.10 30.59 26.65
C ILE A 311 -45.02 31.82 25.73
N LEU A 312 -44.36 31.74 24.57
CA LEU A 312 -44.41 32.79 23.54
C LEU A 312 -45.86 33.14 23.17
N LYS A 313 -46.70 32.15 22.85
CA LYS A 313 -48.12 32.36 22.53
C LYS A 313 -48.87 33.04 23.68
N ALA A 314 -48.66 32.61 24.94
CA ALA A 314 -49.29 33.20 26.11
C ALA A 314 -48.85 34.66 26.38
N THR A 315 -47.58 35.01 26.15
CA THR A 315 -47.09 36.39 26.34
C THR A 315 -47.73 37.41 25.37
N LEU A 316 -48.28 36.95 24.24
CA LEU A 316 -48.83 37.79 23.18
C LEU A 316 -50.34 38.10 23.36
N ASP A 317 -50.96 37.71 24.48
CA ASP A 317 -52.38 37.95 24.74
C ASP A 317 -52.79 39.43 24.76
N HIS A 318 -51.83 40.33 25.01
CA HIS A 318 -51.99 41.77 24.94
C HIS A 318 -52.17 42.33 23.51
N ILE A 319 -51.86 41.53 22.47
CA ILE A 319 -52.03 41.91 21.06
C ILE A 319 -53.45 41.58 20.62
N GLY A 320 -54.34 42.60 20.60
CA GLY A 320 -55.75 42.44 20.21
C GLY A 320 -56.00 42.21 18.71
N ASP A 321 -54.99 42.40 17.86
CA ASP A 321 -55.02 42.07 16.43
C ASP A 321 -54.55 40.61 16.24
N SER A 322 -55.49 39.71 15.93
CA SER A 322 -55.20 38.29 15.77
C SER A 322 -54.26 37.99 14.60
N TRP A 323 -54.35 38.74 13.49
CA TRP A 323 -53.47 38.54 12.35
C TRP A 323 -52.02 38.90 12.70
N ARG A 324 -51.79 40.01 13.43
CA ARG A 324 -50.45 40.34 13.94
C ARG A 324 -49.94 39.33 14.95
N ARG A 325 -50.82 38.81 15.82
CA ARG A 325 -50.48 37.79 16.80
C ARG A 325 -50.01 36.50 16.10
N ASP A 326 -50.76 36.04 15.11
CA ASP A 326 -50.45 34.82 14.35
C ASP A 326 -49.22 34.97 13.46
N ASP A 327 -49.04 36.11 12.78
CA ASP A 327 -47.84 36.46 12.01
C ASP A 327 -46.58 36.51 12.90
N PHE A 328 -46.68 37.11 14.09
CA PHE A 328 -45.57 37.15 15.04
C PHE A 328 -45.22 35.75 15.55
N VAL A 329 -46.22 34.93 15.92
CA VAL A 329 -46.00 33.52 16.30
C VAL A 329 -45.36 32.75 15.14
N GLN A 330 -45.87 32.87 13.92
CA GLN A 330 -45.39 32.12 12.76
C GLN A 330 -43.92 32.41 12.44
N ARG A 331 -43.48 33.68 12.53
CA ARG A 331 -42.08 34.09 12.33
C ARG A 331 -41.11 33.49 13.35
N TRP A 332 -41.59 33.22 14.56
CA TRP A 332 -40.78 32.73 15.66
C TRP A 332 -41.01 31.26 16.00
N THR A 333 -41.98 30.56 15.41
CA THR A 333 -42.11 29.10 15.55
C THR A 333 -41.01 28.34 14.80
N GLY A 334 -40.60 27.18 15.32
CA GLY A 334 -39.65 26.27 14.65
C GLY A 334 -38.19 26.39 15.12
N TYR A 335 -37.90 27.24 16.11
CA TYR A 335 -36.60 27.25 16.79
C TYR A 335 -36.53 26.17 17.87
N GLY A 336 -35.32 25.63 18.11
CA GLY A 336 -35.09 24.61 19.13
C GLY A 336 -35.08 25.18 20.56
N TRP A 337 -34.72 26.46 20.70
CA TRP A 337 -34.60 27.15 21.98
C TRP A 337 -35.18 28.57 21.90
N TYR A 338 -35.84 28.99 22.97
CA TYR A 338 -36.44 30.32 23.13
C TYR A 338 -35.86 31.00 24.36
N TYR A 339 -35.29 32.18 24.16
CA TYR A 339 -34.65 32.97 25.21
C TYR A 339 -35.51 34.19 25.50
N PHE A 340 -36.02 34.29 26.72
CA PHE A 340 -36.94 35.36 27.14
C PHE A 340 -36.14 36.47 27.83
N CYS A 341 -35.64 37.44 27.05
CA CYS A 341 -34.90 38.60 27.54
C CYS A 341 -35.85 39.71 28.01
N ASP A 342 -35.33 40.66 28.80
CA ASP A 342 -36.08 41.85 29.26
C ASP A 342 -36.63 42.72 28.12
N ASP A 343 -36.00 42.66 26.92
CA ASP A 343 -36.35 43.48 25.77
C ASP A 343 -37.11 42.76 24.64
N ALA A 344 -36.92 41.44 24.49
CA ALA A 344 -37.63 40.62 23.50
C ALA A 344 -37.48 39.10 23.77
N VAL A 345 -38.37 38.31 23.16
CA VAL A 345 -38.21 36.85 23.06
C VAL A 345 -37.44 36.52 21.77
N TYR A 346 -36.34 35.77 21.91
CA TYR A 346 -35.47 35.37 20.80
C TYR A 346 -35.54 33.87 20.55
N GLY A 347 -36.04 33.47 19.37
CA GLY A 347 -35.89 32.11 18.86
C GLY A 347 -34.46 31.86 18.37
N SER A 348 -33.85 30.75 18.80
CA SER A 348 -32.49 30.37 18.43
C SER A 348 -32.35 28.86 18.18
N LYS A 349 -31.37 28.49 17.34
CA LYS A 349 -31.01 27.10 17.02
C LYS A 349 -29.94 26.55 17.97
N LEU A 350 -29.43 27.37 18.89
CA LEU A 350 -28.32 27.05 19.79
C LEU A 350 -28.84 26.85 21.22
N SER A 351 -28.41 25.78 21.90
CA SER A 351 -28.73 25.53 23.31
C SER A 351 -27.87 26.38 24.26
N PRO A 352 -28.21 26.48 25.57
CA PRO A 352 -27.46 27.31 26.51
C PRO A 352 -25.98 26.89 26.64
N ALA A 353 -25.70 25.59 26.79
CA ALA A 353 -24.32 25.08 26.80
C ALA A 353 -23.56 25.35 25.49
N ALA A 354 -24.28 25.45 24.38
CA ALA A 354 -23.74 25.83 23.08
C ALA A 354 -23.41 27.34 23.03
N LEU A 355 -24.31 28.22 23.51
CA LEU A 355 -24.02 29.65 23.63
C LEU A 355 -22.84 29.93 24.58
N GLN A 356 -22.69 29.13 25.65
CA GLN A 356 -21.56 29.25 26.57
C GLN A 356 -20.23 29.03 25.84
N ILE A 357 -20.16 28.06 24.92
CA ILE A 357 -18.99 27.84 24.07
C ILE A 357 -18.71 29.06 23.17
N LEU A 358 -19.74 29.68 22.58
CA LEU A 358 -19.58 30.89 21.74
C LEU A 358 -19.03 32.11 22.49
N GLN A 359 -19.20 32.21 23.80
CA GLN A 359 -18.60 33.30 24.59
C GLN A 359 -17.06 33.32 24.45
N PHE A 360 -16.43 32.16 24.20
CA PHE A 360 -14.98 32.02 24.06
C PHE A 360 -14.48 32.19 22.61
N LEU A 361 -15.37 32.40 21.63
CA LEU A 361 -15.02 32.59 20.21
C LEU A 361 -13.97 33.70 19.94
N PRO A 362 -13.92 34.84 20.69
CA PRO A 362 -12.87 35.85 20.53
C PRO A 362 -11.47 35.34 20.85
N HIS A 363 -11.36 34.33 21.70
CA HIS A 363 -10.10 33.75 22.19
C HIS A 363 -9.68 32.48 21.43
N ALA A 364 -10.54 31.95 20.55
CA ALA A 364 -10.27 30.73 19.79
C ALA A 364 -9.36 30.99 18.57
N SER A 365 -8.36 30.12 18.40
CA SER A 365 -7.41 30.04 17.28
C SER A 365 -7.28 28.59 16.76
N GLY A 366 -6.61 28.39 15.62
CA GLY A 366 -6.34 27.07 15.04
C GLY A 366 -7.60 26.21 14.84
N ASP A 367 -7.44 24.89 15.02
CA ASP A 367 -8.53 23.91 14.88
C ASP A 367 -9.72 24.23 15.79
N GLY A 368 -9.49 24.70 17.03
CA GLY A 368 -10.57 25.09 17.95
C GLY A 368 -11.44 26.23 17.41
N MET A 369 -10.85 27.20 16.69
CA MET A 369 -11.61 28.21 15.96
C MET A 369 -12.35 27.59 14.77
N VAL A 370 -11.71 26.70 14.00
CA VAL A 370 -12.32 26.07 12.83
C VAL A 370 -13.55 25.23 13.24
N GLU A 371 -13.47 24.45 14.31
CA GLU A 371 -14.58 23.67 14.84
C GLU A 371 -15.74 24.57 15.32
N MET A 372 -15.46 25.61 16.11
CA MET A 372 -16.48 26.55 16.59
C MET A 372 -17.18 27.30 15.44
N VAL A 373 -16.46 27.59 14.35
CA VAL A 373 -17.02 28.27 13.18
C VAL A 373 -17.72 27.30 12.22
N ALA A 374 -17.27 26.06 12.08
CA ALA A 374 -17.99 25.02 11.35
C ALA A 374 -19.36 24.75 11.99
N TRP A 375 -19.41 24.78 13.32
CA TRP A 375 -20.64 24.64 14.10
C TRP A 375 -21.58 25.88 13.98
N LEU A 376 -21.03 27.10 13.86
CA LEU A 376 -21.80 28.30 13.50
C LEU A 376 -22.35 28.32 12.06
N SER A 377 -21.68 27.64 11.12
CA SER A 377 -21.92 27.77 9.67
C SER A 377 -22.61 26.56 9.01
N GLY A 378 -22.68 25.42 9.68
CA GLY A 378 -23.40 24.24 9.19
C GLY A 378 -22.57 23.21 8.42
N GLY A 379 -21.25 23.18 8.62
CA GLY A 379 -20.38 22.09 8.15
C GLY A 379 -19.85 22.19 6.71
N HIS A 380 -19.02 21.21 6.33
CA HIS A 380 -18.25 21.23 5.09
C HIS A 380 -19.12 21.08 3.83
N LYS A 381 -18.76 21.82 2.77
CA LYS A 381 -19.18 21.50 1.40
C LYS A 381 -18.58 20.16 0.96
N GLN A 382 -19.36 19.09 0.94
CA GLN A 382 -19.56 18.24 -0.25
C GLN A 382 -20.68 17.20 -0.08
N ASN A 383 -21.36 16.90 -1.19
CA ASN A 383 -22.16 15.70 -1.48
C ASN A 383 -23.34 15.37 -0.54
N PHE A 384 -24.53 15.84 -0.92
CA PHE A 384 -25.83 15.15 -0.82
C PHE A 384 -26.31 14.59 0.53
N SER A 385 -25.73 14.97 1.69
CA SER A 385 -26.41 14.71 2.96
C SER A 385 -27.65 15.60 3.09
N ASP A 386 -28.80 15.00 3.40
CA ASP A 386 -30.10 15.69 3.55
C ASP A 386 -30.20 16.49 4.87
N TYR A 387 -29.04 16.81 5.47
CA TYR A 387 -28.84 17.41 6.79
C TYR A 387 -29.59 18.74 6.93
N TYR A 388 -29.59 19.58 5.90
CA TYR A 388 -30.29 20.87 5.96
C TYR A 388 -31.81 20.68 6.08
N ALA A 389 -32.40 19.73 5.33
CA ALA A 389 -33.82 19.42 5.43
C ALA A 389 -34.16 18.64 6.71
N ALA A 390 -33.28 17.75 7.17
CA ALA A 390 -33.43 17.02 8.44
C ALA A 390 -33.37 17.98 9.65
N ALA A 391 -32.26 18.67 9.84
CA ALA A 391 -32.01 19.49 11.03
C ALA A 391 -32.68 20.87 10.98
N GLN A 392 -32.74 21.55 9.82
CA GLN A 392 -33.22 22.94 9.73
C GLN A 392 -34.64 23.10 9.17
N VAL A 393 -35.27 22.03 8.66
CA VAL A 393 -36.68 22.04 8.21
C VAL A 393 -37.55 21.06 9.00
N ARG A 394 -37.02 19.87 9.35
CA ARG A 394 -37.75 18.84 10.13
C ARG A 394 -37.40 18.79 11.63
N GLY A 395 -36.37 19.52 12.08
CA GLY A 395 -35.98 19.61 13.50
C GLY A 395 -35.31 18.35 14.07
N GLU A 396 -34.80 17.47 13.22
CA GLU A 396 -34.19 16.20 13.63
C GLU A 396 -32.87 16.42 14.40
N ARG A 397 -32.69 15.74 15.54
CA ARG A 397 -31.45 15.80 16.33
C ARG A 397 -30.32 15.07 15.60
N VAL A 398 -29.32 15.81 15.12
CA VAL A 398 -28.10 15.22 14.52
C VAL A 398 -26.95 15.20 15.53
N GLN A 399 -26.11 14.16 15.46
CA GLN A 399 -24.98 13.96 16.36
C GLN A 399 -23.87 15.01 16.15
N LEU A 400 -23.24 15.41 17.25
CA LEU A 400 -22.15 16.37 17.27
C LEU A 400 -20.80 15.66 17.03
N PRO A 401 -19.74 16.36 16.58
CA PRO A 401 -18.39 15.83 16.60
C PRO A 401 -17.99 15.43 18.03
N VAL A 402 -17.50 14.20 18.20
CA VAL A 402 -17.30 13.56 19.53
C VAL A 402 -16.45 14.42 20.47
N GLY A 403 -15.43 15.13 19.94
CA GLY A 403 -14.58 16.03 20.72
C GLY A 403 -15.35 17.15 21.44
N LEU A 404 -16.29 17.78 20.72
CA LEU A 404 -17.17 18.86 21.20
C LEU A 404 -18.43 18.35 21.91
N GLN A 405 -18.96 17.18 21.54
CA GLN A 405 -20.08 16.57 22.26
C GLN A 405 -19.72 16.36 23.74
N ASN A 406 -18.52 15.81 23.99
CA ASN A 406 -17.95 15.67 25.34
C ASN A 406 -17.78 17.03 26.05
N VAL A 407 -17.58 18.14 25.33
CA VAL A 407 -17.50 19.48 25.95
C VAL A 407 -18.88 19.96 26.39
N VAL A 408 -19.88 19.85 25.51
CA VAL A 408 -21.29 20.22 25.81
C VAL A 408 -21.82 19.39 26.98
N GLU A 409 -21.56 18.08 27.00
CA GLU A 409 -21.99 17.18 28.07
C GLU A 409 -21.28 17.46 29.40
N ASN A 410 -19.98 17.77 29.40
CA ASN A 410 -19.28 18.16 30.63
C ASN A 410 -19.71 19.56 31.14
N LEU A 411 -20.01 20.52 30.26
CA LEU A 411 -20.59 21.81 30.67
C LEU A 411 -21.98 21.65 31.27
N ALA A 412 -22.85 20.85 30.65
CA ALA A 412 -24.17 20.51 31.19
C ALA A 412 -24.07 19.76 32.55
N ALA A 413 -23.00 18.99 32.76
CA ALA A 413 -22.67 18.34 34.03
C ALA A 413 -21.87 19.23 35.01
N GLY A 414 -21.68 20.53 34.74
CA GLY A 414 -21.01 21.48 35.63
C GLY A 414 -19.50 21.32 35.78
N ARG A 415 -18.82 20.63 34.85
CA ARG A 415 -17.39 20.30 34.92
C ARG A 415 -16.54 21.25 34.07
N THR A 416 -15.66 21.99 34.73
CA THR A 416 -14.85 23.06 34.13
C THR A 416 -13.53 22.57 33.54
N GLY A 417 -13.53 22.19 32.25
CA GLY A 417 -12.32 21.82 31.47
C GLY A 417 -12.15 22.59 30.15
N LEU A 418 -12.91 23.67 29.94
CA LEU A 418 -13.06 24.33 28.64
C LEU A 418 -11.81 25.12 28.21
N ALA A 419 -11.18 25.85 29.14
CA ALA A 419 -10.10 26.79 28.83
C ALA A 419 -8.79 26.12 28.40
N GLU A 420 -8.57 24.84 28.73
CA GLU A 420 -7.40 24.08 28.27
C GLU A 420 -7.58 23.54 26.85
N ARG A 421 -8.82 23.21 26.44
CA ARG A 421 -9.09 22.62 25.11
C ARG A 421 -9.26 23.67 24.01
N LEU A 422 -9.67 24.90 24.34
CA LEU A 422 -9.92 25.98 23.35
C LEU A 422 -8.70 26.85 23.00
N ARG A 423 -7.55 26.69 23.69
CA ARG A 423 -6.35 27.55 23.52
C ARG A 423 -5.35 27.07 22.46
N GLY A 424 -5.68 26.00 21.73
CA GLY A 424 -4.68 25.20 21.02
C GLY A 424 -3.84 24.36 22.00
N GLY A 425 -2.86 23.63 21.48
CA GLY A 425 -1.89 22.94 22.32
C GLY A 425 -0.93 23.90 23.02
N GLU A 426 -0.17 23.39 24.01
CA GLU A 426 0.93 24.15 24.59
C GLU A 426 1.93 24.70 23.54
N PRO A 427 2.24 24.02 22.41
CA PRO A 427 3.02 24.61 21.32
C PRO A 427 2.42 25.89 20.73
N ASP A 428 1.10 25.97 20.56
CA ASP A 428 0.41 27.13 19.98
C ASP A 428 0.43 28.31 20.98
N ARG A 429 0.24 28.01 22.27
CA ARG A 429 0.39 29.00 23.35
C ARG A 429 1.82 29.55 23.40
N LEU A 430 2.83 28.68 23.26
CA LEU A 430 4.24 29.07 23.24
C LEU A 430 4.60 29.87 21.98
N LEU A 431 4.03 29.54 20.81
CA LEU A 431 4.20 30.30 19.57
C LEU A 431 3.64 31.73 19.72
N ALA A 432 2.40 31.87 20.18
CA ALA A 432 1.81 33.18 20.45
C ALA A 432 2.62 33.99 21.47
N LEU A 433 3.12 33.35 22.54
CA LEU A 433 3.99 33.99 23.53
C LEU A 433 5.37 34.37 22.94
N GLN A 434 5.89 33.66 21.94
CA GLN A 434 7.09 34.07 21.19
C GLN A 434 6.82 35.29 20.32
N GLU A 435 5.69 35.36 19.61
CA GLU A 435 5.31 36.54 18.82
C GLU A 435 5.12 37.78 19.72
N TYR A 436 4.46 37.63 20.88
CA TYR A 436 4.34 38.71 21.85
C TYR A 436 5.69 39.13 22.47
N ARG A 437 6.65 38.20 22.67
CA ARG A 437 8.02 38.55 23.08
C ARG A 437 8.75 39.33 21.99
N GLY A 438 8.68 38.88 20.73
CA GLY A 438 9.26 39.59 19.59
C GLY A 438 8.72 41.01 19.40
N LEU A 439 7.44 41.23 19.73
CA LEU A 439 6.85 42.58 19.80
C LEU A 439 7.37 43.39 21.01
N GLY A 440 7.54 42.75 22.17
CA GLY A 440 8.05 43.37 23.39
C GLY A 440 9.53 43.79 23.32
N ASP A 441 10.37 43.00 22.65
CA ASP A 441 11.81 43.27 22.51
C ASP A 441 12.13 44.45 21.55
N ASN A 442 11.11 44.99 20.88
CA ASN A 442 11.19 46.24 20.09
C ASN A 442 10.78 47.50 20.90
N ILE A 443 10.46 47.36 22.19
CA ILE A 443 10.07 48.44 23.09
C ILE A 443 11.07 48.49 24.25
N ASP A 444 11.57 49.68 24.58
CA ASP A 444 12.47 49.89 25.71
C ASP A 444 11.78 49.46 27.02
N ARG A 445 12.39 48.53 27.76
CA ARG A 445 11.80 47.89 28.94
C ARG A 445 11.64 48.84 30.14
N ASP A 446 12.39 49.95 30.15
CA ASP A 446 12.22 51.02 31.13
C ASP A 446 11.30 52.16 30.67
N SER A 447 10.76 52.07 29.45
CA SER A 447 9.74 53.01 28.97
C SER A 447 8.47 52.96 29.82
N ARG A 448 7.80 54.10 29.94
CA ARG A 448 6.50 54.20 30.60
C ARG A 448 5.46 53.36 29.86
N GLU A 449 5.58 53.31 28.54
CA GLU A 449 4.74 52.59 27.60
C GLU A 449 4.80 51.08 27.83
N PHE A 450 6.00 50.51 28.04
CA PHE A 450 6.17 49.09 28.38
C PHE A 450 5.50 48.74 29.71
N ARG A 451 5.64 49.62 30.72
CA ARG A 451 5.03 49.43 32.05
C ARG A 451 3.49 49.59 32.01
N GLU A 452 2.96 50.56 31.28
CA GLU A 452 1.50 50.72 31.05
C GLU A 452 0.92 49.50 30.31
N VAL A 453 1.63 48.93 29.32
CA VAL A 453 1.23 47.69 28.65
C VAL A 453 1.33 46.48 29.58
N GLY A 454 2.37 46.37 30.39
CA GLY A 454 2.52 45.31 31.39
C GLY A 454 1.35 45.27 32.38
N ASN A 455 0.99 46.43 32.94
CA ASN A 455 -0.14 46.53 33.87
C ASN A 455 -1.48 46.13 33.22
N LEU A 456 -1.72 46.55 31.97
CA LEU A 456 -2.92 46.17 31.18
C LEU A 456 -3.05 44.65 30.90
N LEU A 457 -1.97 43.88 31.11
CA LEU A 457 -1.93 42.42 30.92
C LEU A 457 -1.88 41.64 32.25
N VAL A 458 -1.72 42.33 33.38
CA VAL A 458 -1.64 41.76 34.74
C VAL A 458 -2.90 42.02 35.55
N ASP A 459 -3.55 43.18 35.38
CA ASP A 459 -4.88 43.43 35.95
C ASP A 459 -5.95 42.51 35.30
N GLY A 460 -6.95 42.12 36.10
CA GLY A 460 -7.74 40.89 35.91
C GLY A 460 -8.58 40.74 34.65
N ASP A 461 -8.73 41.78 33.83
CA ASP A 461 -9.51 41.76 32.57
C ASP A 461 -8.70 41.28 31.35
N GLN A 462 -7.36 41.31 31.42
CA GLN A 462 -6.45 40.89 30.33
C GLN A 462 -6.85 41.41 28.92
N ASP A 463 -7.11 42.71 28.76
CA ASP A 463 -7.56 43.30 27.47
C ASP A 463 -6.38 43.43 26.47
N TYR A 464 -6.01 42.29 25.89
CA TYR A 464 -5.03 42.18 24.81
C TYR A 464 -5.35 43.09 23.62
N ALA A 465 -6.63 43.36 23.33
CA ALA A 465 -7.04 44.20 22.19
C ALA A 465 -6.79 45.70 22.45
N LYS A 466 -6.95 46.17 23.69
CA LYS A 466 -6.58 47.53 24.14
C LYS A 466 -5.07 47.69 24.24
N ALA A 467 -4.35 46.68 24.75
CA ALA A 467 -2.88 46.65 24.72
C ALA A 467 -2.35 46.74 23.27
N LEU A 468 -2.85 45.91 22.35
CA LEU A 468 -2.41 45.89 20.95
C LEU A 468 -2.73 47.21 20.21
N ARG A 469 -3.89 47.83 20.50
CA ARG A 469 -4.24 49.16 19.98
C ARG A 469 -3.33 50.26 20.54
N ARG A 470 -2.92 50.17 21.81
CA ARG A 470 -2.00 51.12 22.43
C ARG A 470 -0.60 51.01 21.81
N ILE A 471 -0.07 49.79 21.66
CA ILE A 471 1.22 49.51 21.00
C ILE A 471 1.24 50.04 19.57
N ARG A 472 0.19 49.75 18.77
CA ARG A 472 0.06 50.23 17.38
C ARG A 472 -0.14 51.75 17.25
N GLY A 473 -0.42 52.45 18.33
CA GLY A 473 -0.52 53.91 18.38
C GLY A 473 0.78 54.63 18.76
N LEU A 474 1.85 53.91 19.09
CA LEU A 474 3.15 54.50 19.45
C LEU A 474 3.94 54.90 18.20
N PRO A 475 4.55 56.10 18.15
CA PRO A 475 5.37 56.52 17.03
C PRO A 475 6.65 55.69 16.94
N SER A 476 6.84 54.98 15.83
CA SER A 476 7.99 54.09 15.63
C SER A 476 9.30 54.89 15.50
N ARG A 477 10.08 54.94 16.60
CA ARG A 477 11.47 55.36 16.54
C ARG A 477 12.25 54.38 15.67
N ARG A 478 12.75 54.84 14.52
CA ARG A 478 13.77 54.08 13.77
C ARG A 478 15.00 53.90 14.67
N PRO A 479 15.54 52.69 14.84
CA PRO A 479 16.80 52.50 15.54
C PRO A 479 17.93 53.21 14.78
N ALA A 480 18.85 53.82 15.52
CA ALA A 480 20.02 54.45 14.92
C ALA A 480 21.01 53.37 14.44
N VAL A 481 21.60 53.56 13.26
CA VAL A 481 22.66 52.69 12.76
C VAL A 481 23.94 52.97 13.56
N ILE A 482 24.32 52.04 14.42
CA ILE A 482 25.61 52.05 15.13
C ILE A 482 26.52 51.03 14.48
N ALA A 483 27.74 51.45 14.12
CA ALA A 483 28.72 50.59 13.47
C ALA A 483 29.35 49.59 14.43
N ALA A 484 29.65 48.38 13.94
CA ALA A 484 30.31 47.35 14.73
C ALA A 484 31.85 47.56 14.81
N PRO A 485 32.48 47.36 15.98
CA PRO A 485 33.93 47.21 16.08
C PRO A 485 34.38 45.79 15.69
N ALA A 486 35.62 45.65 15.21
CA ALA A 486 36.21 44.39 14.79
C ALA A 486 36.83 43.58 15.96
N PRO A 487 36.96 42.24 15.85
CA PRO A 487 37.43 41.38 16.93
C PRO A 487 38.94 41.11 16.92
N GLN A 488 39.55 41.01 18.11
CA GLN A 488 40.89 40.46 18.42
C GLN A 488 41.03 40.37 19.96
N GLN A 489 41.89 39.56 20.60
CA GLN A 489 42.49 38.24 20.34
C GLN A 489 43.26 37.84 21.62
N GLY A 490 43.35 36.56 22.00
CA GLY A 490 44.30 36.17 23.08
C GLY A 490 44.10 34.83 23.79
N ARG A 491 44.90 33.82 23.40
CA ARG A 491 45.69 32.84 24.19
C ARG A 491 45.08 32.25 25.50
N ALA A 492 44.99 30.93 25.74
CA ALA A 492 46.00 29.85 25.68
C ALA A 492 47.17 30.03 26.70
N ALA A 493 47.61 29.05 27.50
CA ALA A 493 47.17 27.68 27.85
C ALA A 493 47.79 27.33 29.24
N ALA A 494 48.10 26.11 29.74
CA ALA A 494 48.06 24.72 29.23
C ALA A 494 48.26 23.70 30.38
N TRP A 495 47.86 22.42 30.16
CA TRP A 495 48.38 21.18 30.81
C TRP A 495 48.03 21.01 32.33
N GLU A 496 48.11 19.85 32.99
CA GLU A 496 48.66 18.51 32.67
C GLU A 496 47.90 17.37 33.43
N GLU A 497 47.98 16.12 32.95
CA GLU A 497 47.65 14.85 33.65
C GLU A 497 48.98 14.15 34.08
N PRO A 498 49.09 13.04 34.87
CA PRO A 498 48.11 11.95 35.13
C PRO A 498 48.10 11.34 36.56
N ASP A 499 47.31 10.28 36.81
CA ASP A 499 47.78 8.89 37.11
C ASP A 499 46.69 7.91 37.65
N VAL A 500 46.94 6.60 37.52
CA VAL A 500 46.00 5.45 37.68
C VAL A 500 46.83 4.21 38.16
N PRO A 501 46.31 3.15 38.84
CA PRO A 501 44.94 2.80 39.26
C PRO A 501 44.76 2.44 40.76
N ARG A 502 43.52 2.13 41.17
CA ARG A 502 43.22 1.03 42.13
C ARG A 502 41.81 0.46 41.91
N HIS A 503 41.67 -0.87 41.91
CA HIS A 503 40.36 -1.52 41.93
C HIS A 503 39.81 -1.57 43.36
N GLN A 504 38.60 -1.03 43.57
CA GLN A 504 37.70 -1.50 44.62
C GLN A 504 36.24 -1.12 44.29
N GLU A 505 35.37 -2.13 44.40
CA GLU A 505 33.90 -2.15 44.53
C GLU A 505 33.06 -0.97 43.97
N MET A 506 32.14 -1.29 43.06
CA MET A 506 31.18 -0.34 42.48
C MET A 506 30.15 0.17 43.51
N PRO A 507 30.08 1.49 43.80
CA PRO A 507 28.84 2.10 44.23
C PRO A 507 27.91 2.23 43.03
N ALA A 508 26.62 1.92 43.20
CA ALA A 508 25.64 2.16 42.14
C ALA A 508 25.53 3.67 41.87
N ALA A 509 25.75 4.10 40.63
CA ALA A 509 25.57 5.48 40.23
C ALA A 509 24.08 5.86 40.31
N LEU A 510 23.71 6.59 41.37
CA LEU A 510 22.38 7.18 41.48
C LEU A 510 22.18 8.17 40.33
N ASP A 511 21.05 8.03 39.66
CA ASP A 511 20.59 8.82 38.53
C ASP A 511 20.89 10.33 38.72
N PRO A 512 21.46 11.05 37.73
CA PRO A 512 21.61 12.50 37.77
C PRO A 512 20.34 13.25 38.22
N TRP A 513 19.15 12.72 37.91
CA TRP A 513 17.87 13.23 38.40
C TRP A 513 17.73 13.14 39.92
N GLN A 514 18.17 12.05 40.54
CA GLN A 514 18.15 11.87 42.00
C GLN A 514 19.16 12.79 42.71
N GLN A 515 20.31 13.05 42.09
CA GLN A 515 21.28 14.03 42.62
C GLN A 515 20.70 15.46 42.57
N GLN A 516 20.01 15.83 41.48
CA GLN A 516 19.30 17.10 41.39
C GLN A 516 18.15 17.21 42.43
N LEU A 517 17.39 16.13 42.63
CA LEU A 517 16.33 16.05 43.65
C LEU A 517 16.87 16.19 45.09
N ALA A 518 18.01 15.58 45.39
CA ALA A 518 18.69 15.73 46.68
C ALA A 518 19.18 17.18 46.90
N ALA A 519 19.79 17.79 45.88
CA ALA A 519 20.23 19.19 45.93
C ALA A 519 19.06 20.18 46.07
N LEU A 520 17.91 19.90 45.45
CA LEU A 520 16.68 20.68 45.62
C LEU A 520 16.12 20.57 47.04
N LYS A 521 16.04 19.36 47.61
CA LYS A 521 15.64 19.16 49.02
C LYS A 521 16.57 19.90 49.99
N ALA A 522 17.89 19.79 49.80
CA ALA A 522 18.88 20.45 50.65
C ALA A 522 18.86 22.00 50.56
N LYS A 523 18.24 22.58 49.53
CA LYS A 523 17.88 24.02 49.49
C LYS A 523 16.56 24.29 50.21
N LEU A 524 15.51 23.53 49.90
CA LEU A 524 14.17 23.69 50.49
C LEU A 524 14.13 23.54 52.02
N ASP A 525 15.03 22.74 52.61
CA ASP A 525 15.17 22.60 54.06
C ASP A 525 16.10 23.65 54.71
N LYS A 526 16.77 24.52 53.93
CA LYS A 526 17.52 25.68 54.44
C LYS A 526 16.70 26.98 54.50
N ASP A 527 15.69 27.12 53.64
CA ASP A 527 14.87 28.33 53.53
C ASP A 527 13.58 28.28 54.40
N LYS A 528 13.52 27.34 55.36
CA LYS A 528 12.45 27.29 56.37
C LYS A 528 12.83 28.18 57.57
N PRO A 529 12.03 29.21 57.90
CA PRO A 529 12.24 29.98 59.14
C PRO A 529 11.95 29.10 60.36
N SER A 530 12.71 29.34 61.43
CA SER A 530 12.60 28.73 62.76
C SER A 530 11.53 29.38 63.63
#